data_AF-A0A5J5KDV6-F1
#
_entry.id   AF-A0A5J5KDV6-F1
#
_cell.length_a   1.000
_cell.length_b   1.000
_cell.length_c   1.000
_cell.angle_alpha   90.00
_cell.angle_beta   90.00
_cell.angle_gamma   90.00
#
_symmetry.space_group_name_H-M   'P 1'
#
loop_
_entity.id
_entity.type
_entity.pdbx_description
1 polymer ?
#
loop_
_entity_poly.entity_id
_entity_poly.type
_entity_poly.pdbx_seq_one_letter_code
_entity_poly.pdbx_strand_id
1 'polypeptide(L)'
;MSHTVSRAEDHAVSRTGGAVPLAYDTGPASALMDAAVFAATGRPYDEDGRLAAAGRVHEGLLAELLAEPYYRRPPPKTTGKELFHAGYLDRVAGPYGLGLSDLVATLAALTAETVAAETRRHRLGTVVVSGGGLRNPVLMRELRERCGGVRMLPSDHLGVPPDAKEAVAFSYLGWLTAHGLPGTVPACTGASGPRVLGSLTPGRGPLRLPAPLAAPPRVIRMRTAGGRPAR
;
A
#
# COMPACT_ATOMS: atom_id res chain seq x y z
N MET A 1 44.45 -20.82 14.23
CA MET A 1 43.12 -21.40 13.96
C MET A 1 42.22 -20.28 13.49
N SER A 2 41.57 -20.48 12.35
CA SER A 2 41.09 -19.43 11.46
C SER A 2 39.87 -18.69 12.02
N HIS A 3 39.95 -17.36 12.09
CA HIS A 3 38.82 -16.48 12.30
C HIS A 3 38.11 -16.27 10.96
N THR A 4 36.92 -16.84 10.77
CA THR A 4 36.09 -16.53 9.60
C THR A 4 35.17 -15.36 9.95
N VAL A 5 35.57 -14.15 9.54
CA VAL A 5 34.69 -13.00 9.41
C VAL A 5 33.80 -13.25 8.18
N SER A 6 32.53 -13.56 8.39
CA SER A 6 31.55 -13.63 7.30
C SER A 6 31.07 -12.21 6.97
N ARG A 7 31.32 -11.79 5.72
CA ARG A 7 30.92 -10.50 5.15
C ARG A 7 29.43 -10.48 4.80
N ALA A 8 28.81 -9.34 5.15
CA ALA A 8 27.73 -8.62 4.47
C ALA A 8 26.65 -9.42 3.71
N GLU A 9 25.45 -9.46 4.28
CA GLU A 9 24.22 -9.43 3.50
C GLU A 9 23.70 -7.98 3.52
N ASP A 10 23.50 -7.42 2.32
CA ASP A 10 22.93 -6.08 2.10
C ASP A 10 21.51 -6.00 2.67
N HIS A 11 21.41 -5.70 3.97
CA HIS A 11 20.16 -5.25 4.54
C HIS A 11 19.95 -3.80 4.11
N ALA A 12 18.97 -3.56 3.24
CA ALA A 12 18.50 -2.23 2.89
C ALA A 12 17.92 -1.54 4.15
N VAL A 13 18.78 -0.90 4.94
CA VAL A 13 18.38 -0.03 6.04
C VAL A 13 17.97 1.31 5.43
N SER A 14 16.67 1.53 5.25
CA SER A 14 16.17 2.87 4.94
C SER A 14 16.33 3.77 6.16
N ARG A 15 17.31 4.68 6.12
CA ARG A 15 17.45 5.75 7.10
C ARG A 15 16.46 6.86 6.71
N THR A 16 15.39 7.04 7.48
CA THR A 16 14.60 8.27 7.41
C THR A 16 15.48 9.42 7.91
N GLY A 17 16.02 10.20 6.99
CA GLY A 17 16.85 11.36 7.32
C GLY A 17 15.98 12.45 7.92
N GLY A 18 15.79 12.47 9.24
CA GLY A 18 15.25 13.59 10.06
C GLY A 18 13.85 14.15 9.71
N ALA A 19 13.28 13.81 8.55
CA ALA A 19 12.03 14.33 8.06
C ALA A 19 10.85 13.61 8.71
N VAL A 20 9.85 14.39 9.09
CA VAL A 20 8.60 13.89 9.64
C VAL A 20 7.85 13.15 8.52
N PRO A 21 7.45 11.88 8.73
CA PRO A 21 6.76 11.12 7.71
C PRO A 21 5.35 11.67 7.46
N LEU A 22 4.88 11.51 6.23
CA LEU A 22 3.50 11.77 5.81
C LEU A 22 2.87 10.45 5.37
N ALA A 23 1.58 10.28 5.69
CA ALA A 23 0.80 9.15 5.20
C ALA A 23 -0.65 9.61 4.93
N TYR A 24 -1.19 9.15 3.81
CA TYR A 24 -2.56 9.41 3.38
C TYR A 24 -2.87 8.52 2.18
N ASP A 25 -4.15 8.37 1.86
CA ASP A 25 -4.58 7.62 0.68
C ASP A 25 -4.50 8.50 -0.58
N THR A 26 -3.93 7.97 -1.66
CA THR A 26 -3.84 8.67 -2.95
C THR A 26 -5.08 8.48 -3.80
N GLY A 27 -5.84 7.40 -3.58
CA GLY A 27 -7.00 7.02 -4.38
C GLY A 27 -7.44 5.57 -4.16
N PRO A 28 -8.25 5.01 -5.07
CA PRO A 28 -8.92 3.72 -4.87
C PRO A 28 -8.02 2.49 -5.01
N ALA A 29 -6.83 2.62 -5.61
CA ALA A 29 -6.02 1.49 -6.04
C ALA A 29 -6.86 0.45 -6.82
N SER A 30 -6.82 -0.83 -6.44
CA SER A 30 -7.59 -1.88 -7.11
C SER A 30 -9.10 -1.82 -6.87
N ALA A 31 -9.60 -1.04 -5.90
CA ALA A 31 -10.99 -1.14 -5.46
C ALA A 31 -12.03 -0.90 -6.57
N LEU A 32 -11.78 0.05 -7.48
CA LEU A 32 -12.69 0.31 -8.60
C LEU A 32 -12.56 -0.75 -9.70
N MET A 33 -11.35 -1.27 -9.96
CA MET A 33 -11.15 -2.37 -10.91
C MET A 33 -11.90 -3.62 -10.42
N ASP A 34 -11.75 -3.96 -9.14
CA ASP A 34 -12.40 -5.10 -8.51
C ASP A 34 -13.93 -4.94 -8.55
N ALA A 35 -14.44 -3.74 -8.25
CA ALA A 35 -15.87 -3.43 -8.36
C ALA A 35 -16.41 -3.61 -9.79
N ALA A 36 -15.69 -3.13 -10.82
CA ALA A 36 -16.08 -3.28 -12.21
C ALA A 36 -16.11 -4.76 -12.65
N VAL A 37 -15.05 -5.51 -12.30
CA VAL A 37 -14.94 -6.94 -12.63
C VAL A 37 -16.03 -7.75 -11.91
N PHE A 38 -16.26 -7.48 -10.63
CA PHE A 38 -17.29 -8.16 -9.87
C PHE A 38 -18.69 -7.91 -10.43
N ALA A 39 -19.02 -6.65 -10.73
CA ALA A 39 -20.33 -6.30 -11.31
C ALA A 39 -20.59 -6.98 -12.66
N ALA A 40 -19.56 -7.09 -13.52
CA ALA A 40 -19.72 -7.64 -14.86
C ALA A 40 -19.58 -9.17 -14.94
N THR A 41 -18.85 -9.80 -14.02
CA THR A 41 -18.47 -11.23 -14.15
C THR A 41 -18.70 -12.09 -12.91
N GLY A 42 -18.99 -11.48 -11.76
CA GLY A 42 -19.03 -12.15 -10.46
C GLY A 42 -17.66 -12.58 -9.91
N ARG A 43 -16.56 -12.36 -10.64
CA ARG A 43 -15.20 -12.63 -10.18
C ARG A 43 -14.71 -11.49 -9.28
N PRO A 44 -13.87 -11.78 -8.27
CA PRO A 44 -13.50 -10.76 -7.28
C PRO A 44 -12.53 -9.68 -7.80
N TYR A 45 -11.73 -9.98 -8.82
CA TYR A 45 -10.72 -9.06 -9.37
C TYR A 45 -10.28 -9.50 -10.78
N ASP A 46 -9.55 -8.62 -11.48
CA ASP A 46 -8.91 -8.92 -12.77
C ASP A 46 -7.63 -9.76 -12.56
N GLU A 47 -7.77 -11.07 -12.67
CA GLU A 47 -6.66 -12.01 -12.50
C GLU A 47 -5.59 -11.80 -13.57
N ASP A 48 -4.35 -11.61 -13.10
CA ASP A 48 -3.17 -11.30 -13.92
C ASP A 48 -3.34 -10.07 -14.85
N GLY A 49 -4.29 -9.17 -14.54
CA GLY A 49 -4.54 -7.99 -15.37
C GLY A 49 -5.03 -8.32 -16.79
N ARG A 50 -5.64 -9.48 -17.03
CA ARG A 50 -6.00 -9.96 -18.38
C ARG A 50 -7.05 -9.08 -19.05
N LEU A 51 -8.05 -8.62 -18.30
CA LEU A 51 -9.07 -7.71 -18.83
C LEU A 51 -8.45 -6.35 -19.14
N ALA A 52 -7.66 -5.80 -18.22
CA ALA A 52 -6.94 -4.56 -18.43
C ALA A 52 -6.01 -4.63 -19.65
N ALA A 53 -5.35 -5.76 -19.88
CA ALA A 53 -4.42 -5.96 -21.00
C ALA A 53 -5.12 -6.01 -22.36
N ALA A 54 -6.36 -6.48 -22.39
CA ALA A 54 -7.19 -6.53 -23.59
C ALA A 54 -7.88 -5.19 -23.91
N GLY A 55 -7.86 -4.25 -22.96
CA GLY A 55 -8.50 -2.95 -23.09
C GLY A 55 -7.58 -1.85 -23.61
N ARG A 56 -8.19 -0.71 -23.94
CA ARG A 56 -7.52 0.55 -24.22
C ARG A 56 -7.96 1.59 -23.21
N VAL A 57 -7.01 2.40 -22.75
CA VAL A 57 -7.30 3.52 -21.86
C VAL A 57 -8.18 4.51 -22.62
N HIS A 58 -9.32 4.87 -22.03
CA HIS A 58 -10.21 5.88 -22.57
C HIS A 58 -9.90 7.23 -21.90
N GLU A 59 -9.19 8.11 -22.61
CA GLU A 59 -8.68 9.38 -22.08
C GLU A 59 -9.77 10.32 -21.54
N GLY A 60 -10.94 10.38 -22.18
CA GLY A 60 -12.07 11.20 -21.70
C GLY A 60 -12.55 10.79 -20.31
N LEU A 61 -12.91 9.52 -20.14
CA LEU A 61 -13.24 8.93 -18.84
C LEU A 61 -12.08 9.06 -17.82
N LEU A 62 -10.83 8.87 -18.23
CA LEU A 62 -9.69 9.04 -17.32
C LEU A 62 -9.65 10.48 -16.77
N ALA A 63 -9.82 11.48 -17.63
CA ALA A 63 -9.87 12.88 -17.23
C ALA A 63 -11.05 13.17 -16.30
N GLU A 64 -12.24 12.61 -16.58
CA GLU A 64 -13.42 12.75 -15.73
C GLU A 64 -13.20 12.13 -14.33
N LEU A 65 -12.62 10.92 -14.28
CA LEU A 65 -12.29 10.26 -13.02
C LEU A 65 -11.29 11.09 -12.21
N LEU A 66 -10.24 11.60 -12.85
CA LEU A 66 -9.22 12.45 -12.22
C LEU A 66 -9.76 13.81 -11.76
N ALA A 67 -10.92 14.25 -12.25
CA ALA A 67 -11.56 15.48 -11.84
C ALA A 67 -12.20 15.40 -10.43
N GLU A 68 -12.33 14.20 -9.86
CA GLU A 68 -12.89 13.93 -8.54
C GLU A 68 -12.23 14.83 -7.45
N PRO A 69 -13.01 15.65 -6.73
CA PRO A 69 -12.52 16.56 -5.69
C PRO A 69 -11.58 15.92 -4.65
N TYR A 70 -11.74 14.63 -4.34
CA TYR A 70 -10.88 13.92 -3.40
C TYR A 70 -9.37 14.10 -3.69
N TYR A 71 -8.96 14.02 -4.96
CA TYR A 71 -7.54 14.05 -5.33
C TYR A 71 -6.90 15.41 -5.01
N ARG A 72 -7.67 16.51 -5.03
CA ARG A 72 -7.19 17.86 -4.71
C ARG A 72 -7.08 18.16 -3.21
N ARG A 73 -7.65 17.33 -2.33
CA ARG A 73 -7.60 17.54 -0.87
C ARG A 73 -6.16 17.45 -0.34
N PRO A 74 -5.73 18.35 0.57
CA PRO A 74 -4.44 18.22 1.23
C PRO A 74 -4.43 17.08 2.28
N PRO A 75 -3.26 16.47 2.57
CA PRO A 75 -3.11 15.58 3.72
C PRO A 75 -3.32 16.29 5.08
N PRO A 76 -3.75 15.57 6.15
CA PRO A 76 -4.11 14.16 6.16
C PRO A 76 -5.47 13.90 5.50
N LYS A 77 -5.56 12.84 4.70
CA LYS A 77 -6.80 12.39 4.08
C LYS A 77 -6.83 10.86 3.98
N THR A 78 -8.01 10.30 4.10
CA THR A 78 -8.25 8.87 3.91
C THR A 78 -9.50 8.67 3.07
N THR A 79 -9.60 7.52 2.41
CA THR A 79 -10.75 7.11 1.62
C THR A 79 -10.89 5.61 1.56
N GLY A 80 -12.05 5.14 1.13
CA GLY A 80 -12.34 3.77 0.83
C GLY A 80 -13.64 3.64 0.04
N LYS A 81 -14.40 2.59 0.34
CA LYS A 81 -15.64 2.24 -0.35
C LYS A 81 -16.79 3.21 -0.06
N GLU A 82 -16.63 4.13 0.88
CA GLU A 82 -17.58 5.23 1.12
C GLU A 82 -17.58 6.26 -0.03
N LEU A 83 -16.52 6.34 -0.83
CA LEU A 83 -16.45 7.18 -2.02
C LEU A 83 -16.27 6.35 -3.30
N PHE A 84 -15.28 5.46 -3.32
CA PHE A 84 -14.92 4.70 -4.50
C PHE A 84 -15.61 3.33 -4.51
N HIS A 85 -16.89 3.32 -4.91
CA HIS A 85 -17.74 2.12 -4.98
C HIS A 85 -18.39 1.94 -6.36
N ALA A 86 -19.11 0.83 -6.56
CA ALA A 86 -19.78 0.51 -7.83
C ALA A 86 -20.72 1.63 -8.30
N GLY A 87 -21.62 2.12 -7.42
CA GLY A 87 -22.51 3.24 -7.78
C GLY A 87 -21.80 4.57 -8.15
N TYR A 88 -20.58 4.81 -7.63
CA TYR A 88 -19.75 5.94 -8.10
C TYR A 88 -19.31 5.69 -9.55
N LEU A 89 -18.87 4.47 -9.84
CA LEU A 89 -18.44 4.07 -11.17
C LEU A 89 -19.59 4.11 -12.17
N ASP A 90 -20.79 3.63 -11.81
CA ASP A 90 -21.96 3.67 -12.68
C ASP A 90 -22.32 5.12 -13.07
N ARG A 91 -22.24 6.05 -12.12
CA ARG A 91 -22.53 7.46 -12.37
C ARG A 91 -21.49 8.13 -13.27
N VAL A 92 -20.21 7.84 -13.07
CA VAL A 92 -19.11 8.53 -13.77
C VAL A 92 -18.75 7.86 -15.10
N ALA A 93 -18.68 6.53 -15.13
CA ALA A 93 -18.29 5.75 -16.31
C ALA A 93 -19.48 5.29 -17.15
N GLY A 94 -20.67 5.15 -16.57
CA GLY A 94 -21.88 4.70 -17.28
C GLY A 94 -22.19 5.50 -18.55
N PRO A 95 -22.12 6.85 -18.55
CA PRO A 95 -22.36 7.66 -19.75
C PRO A 95 -21.42 7.39 -20.93
N TYR A 96 -20.24 6.82 -20.69
CA TYR A 96 -19.27 6.49 -21.73
C TYR A 96 -19.57 5.16 -22.44
N GLY A 97 -20.38 4.28 -21.83
CA GLY A 97 -20.79 3.00 -22.45
C GLY A 97 -19.63 2.07 -22.80
N LEU A 98 -18.53 2.10 -22.04
CA LEU A 98 -17.33 1.31 -22.36
C LEU A 98 -17.53 -0.19 -22.09
N GLY A 99 -16.84 -1.01 -22.89
CA GLY A 99 -16.66 -2.43 -22.58
C GLY A 99 -15.81 -2.62 -21.33
N LEU A 100 -15.98 -3.77 -20.66
CA LEU A 100 -15.29 -4.08 -19.40
C LEU A 100 -13.76 -3.95 -19.50
N SER A 101 -13.16 -4.43 -20.59
CA SER A 101 -11.70 -4.37 -20.76
C SER A 101 -11.18 -2.92 -20.80
N ASP A 102 -11.84 -2.04 -21.56
CA ASP A 102 -11.47 -0.61 -21.65
C ASP A 102 -11.70 0.10 -20.32
N LEU A 103 -12.80 -0.23 -19.62
CA LEU A 103 -13.08 0.30 -18.29
C LEU A 103 -11.98 -0.08 -17.29
N VAL A 104 -11.63 -1.36 -17.19
CA VAL A 104 -10.60 -1.84 -16.25
C VAL A 104 -9.22 -1.29 -16.63
N ALA A 105 -8.88 -1.20 -17.93
CA ALA A 105 -7.65 -0.56 -18.38
C ALA A 105 -7.58 0.92 -17.97
N THR A 106 -8.68 1.64 -18.11
CA THR A 106 -8.80 3.05 -17.70
C THR A 106 -8.68 3.23 -16.20
N LEU A 107 -9.22 2.31 -15.40
CA LEU A 107 -9.11 2.32 -13.93
C LEU A 107 -7.70 1.95 -13.43
N ALA A 108 -6.97 1.09 -14.14
CA ALA A 108 -5.56 0.85 -13.88
C ALA A 108 -4.73 2.12 -14.13
N ALA A 109 -4.98 2.80 -15.25
CA ALA A 109 -4.38 4.10 -15.57
C ALA A 109 -4.69 5.18 -14.53
N LEU A 110 -5.93 5.26 -14.03
CA LEU A 110 -6.33 6.16 -12.94
C LEU A 110 -5.46 5.95 -11.68
N THR A 111 -5.29 4.69 -11.26
CA THR A 111 -4.47 4.36 -10.09
C THR A 111 -3.03 4.81 -10.31
N ALA A 112 -2.46 4.51 -11.46
CA ALA A 112 -1.09 4.88 -11.77
C ALA A 112 -0.89 6.40 -11.85
N GLU A 113 -1.86 7.15 -12.39
CA GLU A 113 -1.79 8.61 -12.47
C GLU A 113 -1.88 9.28 -11.09
N THR A 114 -2.74 8.78 -10.19
CA THR A 114 -2.83 9.33 -8.82
C THR A 114 -1.54 9.09 -8.03
N VAL A 115 -0.88 7.95 -8.21
CA VAL A 115 0.46 7.70 -7.65
C VAL A 115 1.51 8.60 -8.31
N ALA A 116 1.51 8.71 -9.63
CA ALA A 116 2.45 9.54 -10.37
C ALA A 116 2.37 11.02 -9.96
N ALA A 117 1.16 11.55 -9.77
CA ALA A 117 0.94 12.91 -9.27
C ALA A 117 1.66 13.14 -7.93
N GLU A 118 1.53 12.20 -6.98
CA GLU A 118 2.15 12.32 -5.66
C GLU A 118 3.67 12.10 -5.70
N THR A 119 4.17 11.20 -6.56
CA THR A 119 5.63 11.04 -6.76
C THR A 119 6.26 12.33 -7.27
N ARG A 120 5.62 13.03 -8.21
CA ARG A 120 6.06 14.33 -8.73
C ARG A 120 5.96 15.42 -7.66
N ARG A 121 4.84 15.50 -6.95
CA ARG A 121 4.58 16.47 -5.88
C ARG A 121 5.68 16.45 -4.81
N HIS A 122 6.11 15.27 -4.41
CA HIS A 122 7.11 15.08 -3.35
C HIS A 122 8.52 14.80 -3.87
N ARG A 123 8.73 14.83 -5.19
CA ARG A 123 10.02 14.54 -5.84
C ARG A 123 10.63 13.22 -5.36
N LEU A 124 9.80 12.18 -5.28
CA LEU A 124 10.20 10.86 -4.78
C LEU A 124 11.16 10.20 -5.77
N GLY A 125 12.28 9.65 -5.28
CA GLY A 125 13.22 8.88 -6.11
C GLY A 125 12.97 7.37 -6.08
N THR A 126 12.14 6.88 -5.16
CA THR A 126 11.82 5.46 -5.03
C THR A 126 10.39 5.28 -4.51
N VAL A 127 9.66 4.33 -5.09
CA VAL A 127 8.37 3.84 -4.62
C VAL A 127 8.53 2.38 -4.22
N VAL A 128 8.17 2.09 -2.97
CA VAL A 128 8.14 0.71 -2.47
C VAL A 128 6.70 0.19 -2.56
N VAL A 129 6.47 -0.80 -3.41
CA VAL A 129 5.16 -1.34 -3.74
C VAL A 129 4.88 -2.60 -2.92
N SER A 130 3.62 -2.77 -2.49
CA SER A 130 3.16 -3.90 -1.67
C SER A 130 1.69 -4.17 -1.94
N GLY A 131 1.16 -5.28 -1.41
CA GLY A 131 -0.24 -5.67 -1.59
C GLY A 131 -0.53 -6.30 -2.95
N GLY A 132 -1.79 -6.70 -3.14
CA GLY A 132 -2.21 -7.53 -4.28
C GLY A 132 -2.04 -6.89 -5.66
N GLY A 133 -2.03 -5.55 -5.74
CA GLY A 133 -1.82 -4.82 -7.00
C GLY A 133 -0.49 -5.14 -7.70
N LEU A 134 0.51 -5.61 -6.94
CA LEU A 134 1.80 -6.07 -7.49
C LEU A 134 1.65 -7.23 -8.48
N ARG A 135 0.58 -8.05 -8.33
CA ARG A 135 0.27 -9.17 -9.22
C ARG A 135 -0.42 -8.75 -10.52
N ASN A 136 -0.82 -7.50 -10.67
CA ASN A 136 -1.40 -7.00 -11.91
C ASN A 136 -0.28 -6.39 -12.80
N PRO A 137 0.18 -7.09 -13.85
CA PRO A 137 1.27 -6.62 -14.70
C PRO A 137 0.92 -5.35 -15.47
N VAL A 138 -0.36 -5.12 -15.78
CA VAL A 138 -0.83 -3.90 -16.46
C VAL A 138 -0.72 -2.71 -15.53
N LEU A 139 -1.21 -2.82 -14.29
CA LEU A 139 -1.06 -1.77 -13.29
C LEU A 139 0.42 -1.45 -13.02
N MET A 140 1.27 -2.47 -12.89
CA MET A 140 2.70 -2.28 -12.68
C MET A 140 3.40 -1.64 -13.90
N ARG A 141 2.92 -1.89 -15.12
CA ARG A 141 3.38 -1.19 -16.32
C ARG A 141 2.97 0.28 -16.29
N GLU A 142 1.68 0.57 -16.11
CA GLU A 142 1.14 1.93 -16.02
C GLU A 142 1.87 2.76 -14.95
N LEU A 143 2.11 2.16 -13.78
CA LEU A 143 2.87 2.78 -12.69
C LEU A 143 4.28 3.17 -13.15
N ARG A 144 5.03 2.26 -13.77
CA ARG A 144 6.40 2.52 -14.24
C ARG A 144 6.44 3.61 -15.30
N GLU A 145 5.51 3.59 -16.24
CA GLU A 145 5.43 4.56 -17.33
C GLU A 145 5.10 5.97 -16.79
N ARG A 146 4.05 6.10 -15.97
CA ARG A 146 3.56 7.40 -15.50
C ARG A 146 4.42 8.02 -14.41
N CYS A 147 5.05 7.22 -13.55
CA CYS A 147 5.94 7.73 -12.52
C CYS A 147 7.32 8.16 -13.06
N GLY A 148 7.67 7.83 -14.31
CA GLY A 148 8.80 8.43 -15.05
C GLY A 148 10.14 8.49 -14.30
N GLY A 149 10.91 7.40 -14.33
CA GLY A 149 12.28 7.37 -13.77
C GLY A 149 12.36 7.14 -12.25
N VAL A 150 11.21 7.07 -11.56
CA VAL A 150 11.14 6.68 -10.16
C VAL A 150 11.38 5.17 -10.03
N ARG A 151 12.33 4.79 -9.17
CA ARG A 151 12.65 3.38 -8.94
C ARG A 151 11.48 2.68 -8.24
N MET A 152 10.94 1.62 -8.84
CA MET A 152 9.91 0.78 -8.21
C MET A 152 10.53 -0.47 -7.62
N LEU A 153 10.32 -0.67 -6.31
CA LEU A 153 10.81 -1.84 -5.59
C LEU A 153 9.65 -2.55 -4.90
N PRO A 154 9.50 -3.87 -5.02
CA PRO A 154 8.60 -4.59 -4.13
C PRO A 154 9.14 -4.56 -2.69
N SER A 155 8.24 -4.65 -1.70
CA SER A 155 8.60 -4.53 -0.29
C SER A 155 9.48 -5.66 0.24
N ASP A 156 9.55 -6.79 -0.47
CA ASP A 156 10.43 -7.92 -0.15
C ASP A 156 11.92 -7.57 -0.30
N HIS A 157 12.27 -6.62 -1.16
CA HIS A 157 13.62 -6.04 -1.21
C HIS A 157 14.03 -5.40 0.12
N LEU A 158 13.06 -5.04 0.97
CA LEU A 158 13.29 -4.53 2.33
C LEU A 158 13.03 -5.59 3.41
N GLY A 159 12.88 -6.85 3.03
CA GLY A 159 12.61 -7.97 3.93
C GLY A 159 11.15 -8.11 4.37
N VAL A 160 10.21 -7.42 3.72
CA VAL A 160 8.77 -7.49 4.04
C VAL A 160 8.01 -8.09 2.85
N PRO A 161 7.55 -9.35 2.90
CA PRO A 161 6.77 -9.93 1.80
C PRO A 161 5.55 -9.05 1.46
N PRO A 162 5.27 -8.77 0.17
CA PRO A 162 4.20 -7.86 -0.25
C PRO A 162 2.83 -8.17 0.33
N ASP A 163 2.47 -9.45 0.41
CA ASP A 163 1.20 -9.93 0.96
C ASP A 163 1.17 -9.92 2.50
N ALA A 164 2.34 -9.89 3.15
CA ALA A 164 2.45 -9.93 4.61
C ALA A 164 2.55 -8.54 5.24
N LYS A 165 2.74 -7.47 4.45
CA LYS A 165 3.01 -6.11 4.97
C LYS A 165 1.99 -5.68 6.03
N GLU A 166 0.70 -5.88 5.79
CA GLU A 166 -0.35 -5.48 6.74
C GLU A 166 -0.31 -6.33 8.01
N ALA A 167 -0.16 -7.65 7.88
CA ALA A 167 -0.04 -8.55 9.02
C ALA A 167 1.19 -8.20 9.89
N VAL A 168 2.31 -7.85 9.26
CA VAL A 168 3.53 -7.37 9.92
C VAL A 168 3.27 -6.04 10.64
N ALA A 169 2.59 -5.09 9.98
CA ALA A 169 2.24 -3.80 10.58
C ALA A 169 1.35 -3.97 11.82
N PHE A 170 0.30 -4.79 11.75
CA PHE A 170 -0.56 -5.07 12.91
C PHE A 170 0.17 -5.80 14.03
N SER A 171 1.05 -6.76 13.68
CA SER A 171 1.90 -7.45 14.67
C SER A 171 2.82 -6.46 15.40
N TYR A 172 3.40 -5.51 14.67
CA TYR A 172 4.23 -4.46 15.24
C TYR A 172 3.42 -3.50 16.13
N LEU A 173 2.22 -3.09 15.71
CA LEU A 173 1.32 -2.28 16.53
C LEU A 173 0.97 -2.99 17.84
N GLY A 174 0.64 -4.28 17.80
CA GLY A 174 0.40 -5.08 19.00
C GLY A 174 1.62 -5.17 19.91
N TRP A 175 2.82 -5.32 19.34
CA TRP A 175 4.07 -5.30 20.09
C TRP A 175 4.32 -3.95 20.77
N LEU A 176 4.07 -2.84 20.08
CA LEU A 176 4.18 -1.49 20.66
C LEU A 176 3.22 -1.33 21.84
N THR A 177 1.96 -1.75 21.67
CA THR A 177 0.96 -1.71 22.73
C THR A 177 1.35 -2.54 23.94
N ALA A 178 1.88 -3.74 23.73
CA ALA A 178 2.37 -4.60 24.81
C ALA A 178 3.52 -3.97 25.62
N HIS A 179 4.32 -3.08 25.02
CA HIS A 179 5.42 -2.35 25.66
C HIS A 179 5.04 -0.92 26.08
N GLY A 180 3.75 -0.54 25.99
CA GLY A 180 3.29 0.81 26.34
C GLY A 180 3.78 1.92 25.40
N LEU A 181 4.17 1.57 24.18
CA LEU A 181 4.70 2.51 23.20
C LEU A 181 3.62 3.04 22.26
N PRO A 182 3.69 4.31 21.82
CA PRO A 182 2.77 4.85 20.83
C PRO A 182 2.84 4.12 19.48
N GLY A 183 1.67 3.80 18.91
CA GLY A 183 1.53 3.25 17.56
C GLY A 183 1.19 4.31 16.51
N THR A 184 0.90 5.55 16.90
CA THR A 184 0.61 6.65 15.97
C THR A 184 1.83 7.53 15.71
N VAL A 185 1.89 8.05 14.49
CA VAL A 185 2.72 9.22 14.17
C VAL A 185 1.78 10.39 13.88
N PRO A 186 1.71 11.42 14.75
CA PRO A 186 0.72 12.51 14.63
C PRO A 186 0.66 13.17 13.25
N ALA A 187 1.81 13.38 12.60
CA ALA A 187 1.88 13.97 11.26
C ALA A 187 1.24 13.10 10.16
N CYS A 188 1.13 11.79 10.39
CA CYS A 188 0.47 10.86 9.47
C CYS A 188 -1.05 10.78 9.71
N THR A 189 -1.53 11.08 10.92
CA THR A 189 -2.92 10.79 11.32
C THR A 189 -3.73 12.04 11.68
N GLY A 190 -3.10 13.19 11.92
CA GLY A 190 -3.74 14.37 12.47
C GLY A 190 -4.06 14.28 13.97
N ALA A 191 -3.58 13.25 14.68
CA ALA A 191 -3.79 13.12 16.12
C ALA A 191 -3.13 14.27 16.90
N SER A 192 -3.76 14.74 17.98
CA SER A 192 -3.20 15.79 18.84
C SER A 192 -1.91 15.41 19.58
N GLY A 193 -1.54 14.14 19.54
CA GLY A 193 -0.28 13.63 20.06
C GLY A 193 -0.14 12.13 19.84
N PRO A 194 1.03 11.56 20.18
CA PRO A 194 1.26 10.13 20.10
C PRO A 194 0.29 9.36 21.02
N ARG A 195 -0.20 8.20 20.57
CA ARG A 195 -1.13 7.34 21.31
C ARG A 195 -0.74 5.88 21.20
N VAL A 196 -0.85 5.17 22.32
CA VAL A 196 -0.87 3.69 22.32
C VAL A 196 -2.16 3.26 21.65
N LEU A 197 -2.08 2.30 20.73
CA LEU A 197 -3.21 1.87 19.90
C LEU A 197 -3.79 0.52 20.34
N GLY A 198 -5.04 0.28 19.98
CA GLY A 198 -5.70 -1.01 20.16
C GLY A 198 -6.12 -1.33 21.61
N SER A 199 -6.64 -2.54 21.78
CA SER A 199 -7.14 -3.07 23.05
C SER A 199 -6.53 -4.45 23.30
N LEU A 200 -6.23 -4.75 24.56
CA LEU A 200 -5.73 -6.07 24.96
C LEU A 200 -6.90 -6.94 25.40
N THR A 201 -7.06 -8.10 24.75
CA THR A 201 -8.03 -9.13 25.15
C THR A 201 -7.27 -10.29 25.77
N PRO A 202 -7.36 -10.51 27.10
CA PRO A 202 -6.69 -11.62 27.77
C PRO A 202 -7.12 -12.98 27.20
N GLY A 203 -6.16 -13.90 27.09
CA GLY A 203 -6.42 -15.30 26.74
C GLY A 203 -6.87 -16.13 27.96
N ARG A 204 -6.73 -17.46 27.87
CA ARG A 204 -7.13 -18.39 28.95
C ARG A 204 -6.33 -18.26 30.24
N GLY A 205 -5.10 -17.74 30.17
CA GLY A 205 -4.20 -17.60 31.32
C GLY A 205 -4.08 -16.14 31.80
N PRO A 206 -3.39 -15.91 32.93
CA PRO A 206 -3.12 -14.56 33.40
C PRO A 206 -2.38 -13.73 32.34
N LEU A 207 -2.86 -12.50 32.10
CA LEU A 207 -2.17 -11.55 31.22
C LEU A 207 -0.84 -11.13 31.87
N ARG A 208 0.27 -11.40 31.19
CA ARG A 208 1.61 -10.93 31.56
C ARG A 208 2.18 -10.10 30.42
N LEU A 209 2.31 -8.79 30.66
CA LEU A 209 2.91 -7.87 29.70
C LEU A 209 4.43 -7.77 29.91
N PRO A 210 5.21 -7.54 28.84
CA PRO A 210 6.63 -7.24 28.96
C PRO A 210 6.86 -5.90 29.69
N ALA A 211 8.10 -5.66 30.12
CA ALA A 211 8.47 -4.37 30.71
C ALA A 211 8.28 -3.24 29.68
N PRO A 212 7.74 -2.07 30.08
CA PRO A 212 7.64 -0.93 29.20
C PRO A 212 9.00 -0.48 28.67
N LEU A 213 9.00 0.08 27.46
CA LEU A 213 10.19 0.67 26.85
C LEU A 213 10.06 2.19 26.78
N ALA A 214 11.19 2.89 26.89
CA ALA A 214 11.22 4.35 26.80
C ALA A 214 11.10 4.87 25.35
N ALA A 215 11.46 4.05 24.36
CA ALA A 215 11.45 4.43 22.94
C ALA A 215 11.22 3.22 22.03
N PRO A 216 10.62 3.41 20.83
CA PRO A 216 10.45 2.34 19.86
C PRO A 216 11.80 1.88 19.26
N PRO A 217 11.89 0.62 18.81
CA PRO A 217 13.10 0.11 18.17
C PRO A 217 13.35 0.82 16.85
N ARG A 218 14.63 1.03 16.52
CA ARG A 218 15.03 1.60 15.21
C ARG A 218 15.09 0.56 14.09
N VAL A 219 15.21 -0.71 14.45
CA VAL A 219 15.34 -1.83 13.51
C VAL A 219 14.54 -3.00 14.06
N ILE A 220 13.75 -3.62 13.19
CA ILE A 220 13.04 -4.87 13.48
C ILE A 220 13.58 -5.91 12.51
N ARG A 221 13.97 -7.07 13.04
CA ARG A 221 14.39 -8.22 12.23
C ARG A 221 13.31 -9.28 12.35
N MET A 222 12.65 -9.56 11.24
CA MET A 222 11.72 -10.67 11.15
C MET A 222 12.48 -11.95 10.87
N ARG A 223 12.19 -13.01 11.61
CA ARG A 223 12.70 -14.36 11.36
C ARG A 223 11.50 -15.24 11.06
N THR A 224 11.47 -15.84 9.88
CA THR A 224 10.50 -16.90 9.59
C THR A 224 10.83 -18.11 10.45
N ALA A 225 9.86 -18.61 11.21
CA ALA A 225 10.03 -19.85 11.95
C ALA A 225 10.14 -21.02 10.95
N GLY A 226 11.35 -21.54 10.74
CA GLY A 226 11.58 -22.83 10.08
C GLY A 226 11.75 -22.82 8.56
N GLY A 227 12.81 -22.20 8.05
CA GLY A 227 13.46 -22.68 6.82
C GLY A 227 14.47 -23.75 7.19
N ARG A 228 14.24 -25.02 6.83
CA ARG A 228 15.32 -26.02 6.80
C ARG A 228 16.38 -25.50 5.81
N PRO A 229 17.68 -25.51 6.13
CA PRO A 229 18.70 -25.21 5.12
C PRO A 229 18.52 -26.19 3.95
N ALA A 230 18.49 -25.68 2.73
CA ALA A 230 18.54 -26.49 1.53
C ALA A 230 19.81 -27.37 1.62
N ARG A 231 19.63 -28.68 1.43
CA ARG A 231 20.74 -29.62 1.28
C ARG A 231 21.37 -29.46 -0.08
#